data_AF-A0A3A8WD64-F1
#
_entry.id   AF-A0A3A8WD64-F1
#
_cell.length_a   1.000
_cell.length_b   1.000
_cell.length_c   1.000
_cell.angle_alpha   90.00
_cell.angle_beta   90.00
_cell.angle_gamma   90.00
#
_symmetry.space_group_name_H-M   'P 1'
#
loop_
_entity.id
_entity.type
_entity.pdbx_description
1 polymer ?
#
loop_
_entity_poly.entity_id
_entity_poly.type
_entity_poly.pdbx_seq_one_letter_code
_entity_poly.pdbx_strand_id
1 'polypeptide(L)'
;MKRKKTVIFSGIILIIAVCAIGLFTQSPKWSQRSFEAVVKETVTQLDGETRLIVERTTEIYGNPANSLGISKDTKLLDADGKNISAKDIPSGSSVKVTVKDAFNEETPFYYPVVYEIRLIDSDK
;
A
#
# COMPACT_ATOMS: atom_id res chain seq x y z
N MET A 1 -34.28 -29.20 -32.28
CA MET A 1 -33.13 -29.06 -31.34
C MET A 1 -32.33 -27.76 -31.44
N LYS A 2 -32.58 -26.84 -32.41
CA LYS A 2 -31.73 -25.63 -32.61
C LYS A 2 -31.96 -24.51 -31.57
N ARG A 3 -33.21 -24.25 -31.15
CA ARG A 3 -33.54 -23.16 -30.21
C ARG A 3 -33.02 -23.36 -28.77
N LYS A 4 -33.04 -24.60 -28.26
CA LYS A 4 -32.54 -24.91 -26.91
C LYS A 4 -31.03 -24.69 -26.77
N LYS A 5 -30.26 -24.97 -27.84
CA LYS A 5 -28.80 -24.73 -27.85
C LYS A 5 -28.47 -23.24 -27.86
N THR A 6 -29.20 -22.42 -28.62
CA THR A 6 -28.96 -20.97 -28.73
C THR A 6 -29.18 -20.24 -27.39
N VAL A 7 -30.20 -20.61 -26.62
CA VAL A 7 -30.49 -20.00 -25.30
C VAL A 7 -29.39 -20.32 -24.28
N ILE A 8 -28.83 -21.53 -24.31
CA ILE A 8 -27.73 -21.93 -23.42
C ILE A 8 -26.45 -21.15 -23.75
N PHE A 9 -26.08 -21.04 -25.03
CA PHE A 9 -24.91 -20.24 -25.44
C PHE A 9 -25.07 -18.75 -25.11
N SER A 10 -26.28 -18.20 -25.28
CA SER A 10 -26.61 -16.82 -24.90
C SER A 10 -26.45 -16.55 -23.40
N GLY A 11 -26.90 -17.47 -22.55
CA GLY A 11 -26.76 -17.34 -21.09
C GLY A 11 -25.30 -17.40 -20.63
N ILE A 12 -24.51 -18.30 -21.23
CA ILE A 12 -23.07 -18.43 -20.93
C ILE A 12 -22.31 -17.16 -21.31
N ILE A 13 -22.59 -16.56 -22.47
CA ILE A 13 -21.95 -15.32 -22.92
C ILE A 13 -22.27 -14.16 -21.97
N LEU A 14 -23.51 -14.06 -21.49
CA LEU A 14 -23.92 -13.01 -20.54
C LEU A 14 -23.20 -13.16 -19.19
N ILE A 15 -23.04 -14.38 -18.69
CA ILE A 15 -22.31 -14.65 -17.44
C ILE A 15 -20.82 -14.29 -17.59
N ILE A 16 -20.20 -14.65 -18.71
CA ILE A 16 -18.79 -14.30 -18.98
C ILE A 16 -18.62 -12.79 -19.06
N ALA A 17 -19.55 -12.06 -19.69
CA ALA A 17 -19.50 -10.60 -19.77
C ALA A 17 -19.62 -9.93 -18.38
N VAL A 18 -20.51 -10.42 -17.52
CA VAL A 18 -20.67 -9.91 -16.14
C VAL A 18 -19.42 -10.21 -15.29
N CYS A 19 -18.86 -11.43 -15.40
CA CYS A 19 -17.62 -11.78 -14.71
C CYS A 19 -16.43 -10.94 -15.19
N ALA A 20 -16.33 -10.66 -16.49
CA ALA A 20 -15.28 -9.81 -17.04
C ALA A 20 -15.35 -8.38 -16.47
N ILE A 21 -16.54 -7.77 -16.45
CA ILE A 21 -16.73 -6.41 -15.91
C ILE A 21 -16.37 -6.36 -14.42
N GLY A 22 -16.76 -7.37 -13.63
CA GLY A 22 -16.41 -7.45 -12.20
C GLY A 22 -14.89 -7.46 -11.95
N LEU A 23 -14.15 -8.22 -12.76
CA LEU A 23 -12.68 -8.31 -12.66
C LEU A 23 -11.96 -7.00 -13.03
N PHE A 24 -12.51 -6.18 -13.94
CA PHE A 24 -11.91 -4.90 -14.33
C PHE A 24 -12.18 -3.75 -13.33
N THR A 25 -13.20 -3.87 -12.48
CA THR A 25 -13.49 -2.85 -11.44
C THR A 25 -12.61 -2.97 -10.21
N GLN A 26 -11.95 -4.11 -10.01
CA GLN A 26 -10.99 -4.27 -8.93
C GLN A 26 -9.63 -3.77 -9.42
N SER A 27 -9.21 -2.59 -8.93
CA SER A 27 -7.83 -2.13 -9.10
C SER A 27 -6.91 -3.29 -8.72
N PRO A 28 -5.96 -3.69 -9.58
CA PRO A 28 -5.08 -4.80 -9.30
C PRO A 28 -4.34 -4.49 -7.99
N LYS A 29 -4.75 -5.15 -6.91
CA LYS A 29 -3.98 -5.16 -5.67
C LYS A 29 -2.78 -6.03 -5.97
N TRP A 30 -1.74 -5.40 -6.52
CA TRP A 30 -0.40 -5.97 -6.56
C TRP A 30 -0.10 -6.54 -5.16
N SER A 31 0.71 -7.60 -5.10
CA SER A 31 1.09 -8.20 -3.82
C SER A 31 1.57 -7.11 -2.86
N GLN A 32 1.32 -7.33 -1.56
CA GLN A 32 1.61 -6.35 -0.51
C GLN A 32 2.65 -6.95 0.42
N ARG A 33 3.65 -6.14 0.78
CA ARG A 33 4.67 -6.48 1.78
C ARG A 33 4.58 -5.47 2.92
N SER A 34 4.78 -5.93 4.15
CA SER A 34 4.80 -5.05 5.32
C SER A 34 6.08 -5.19 6.12
N PHE A 35 6.50 -4.11 6.75
CA PHE A 35 7.65 -4.09 7.65
C PHE A 35 7.41 -3.07 8.77
N GLU A 36 8.16 -3.21 9.86
CA GLU A 36 8.15 -2.28 10.97
C GLU A 36 9.34 -1.31 10.84
N ALA A 37 9.12 -0.06 11.23
CA ALA A 37 10.12 0.99 11.15
C ALA A 37 9.89 2.06 12.23
N VAL A 38 10.94 2.84 12.51
CA VAL A 38 10.86 4.04 13.35
C VAL A 38 10.97 5.27 12.46
N VAL A 39 10.05 6.22 12.63
CA VAL A 39 10.07 7.50 11.93
C VAL A 39 11.23 8.34 12.44
N LYS A 40 12.09 8.83 11.55
CA LYS A 40 13.19 9.73 11.87
C LYS A 40 12.83 11.17 11.65
N GLU A 41 12.21 11.46 10.52
CA GLU A 41 11.81 12.81 10.15
C GLU A 41 10.66 12.79 9.14
N THR A 42 9.93 13.90 9.12
CA THR A 42 8.96 14.22 8.07
C THR A 42 9.53 15.34 7.22
N VAL A 43 9.68 15.12 5.93
CA VAL A 43 10.24 16.10 4.98
C VAL A 43 9.14 16.51 4.01
N THR A 44 8.99 17.81 3.78
CA THR A 44 8.17 18.34 2.69
C THR A 44 9.10 18.83 1.59
N GLN A 45 9.01 18.22 0.42
CA GLN A 45 9.81 18.60 -0.74
C GLN A 45 9.34 19.94 -1.34
N LEU A 46 10.17 20.53 -2.21
CA LEU A 46 9.86 21.80 -2.88
C LEU A 46 8.60 21.73 -3.77
N ASP A 47 8.26 20.53 -4.26
CA ASP A 47 7.05 20.26 -5.04
C ASP A 47 5.80 20.01 -4.18
N GLY A 48 5.94 20.09 -2.85
CA GLY A 48 4.87 19.85 -1.88
C GLY A 48 4.68 18.38 -1.52
N GLU A 49 5.45 17.44 -2.07
CA GLU A 49 5.38 16.03 -1.67
C GLU A 49 5.85 15.88 -0.21
N THR A 50 4.98 15.30 0.64
CA THR A 50 5.35 14.95 2.01
C THR A 50 5.92 13.54 2.05
N ARG A 51 7.06 13.37 2.71
CA ARG A 51 7.75 12.10 2.84
C ARG A 51 8.11 11.80 4.28
N LEU A 52 7.97 10.54 4.69
CA LEU A 52 8.49 10.05 5.96
C LEU A 52 9.82 9.36 5.73
N ILE A 53 10.87 9.84 6.39
CA ILE A 53 12.13 9.13 6.46
C ILE A 53 12.04 8.19 7.65
N VAL A 54 12.23 6.90 7.39
CA VAL A 54 12.08 5.85 8.38
C VAL A 54 13.31 4.96 8.40
N GLU A 55 13.57 4.36 9.54
CA GLU A 55 14.58 3.30 9.68
C GLU A 55 13.87 2.00 10.05
N ARG A 56 14.01 0.97 9.21
CA ARG A 56 13.39 -0.34 9.44
C ARG A 56 13.94 -0.97 10.71
N THR A 57 13.05 -1.51 11.55
CA THR A 57 13.43 -2.21 12.79
C THR A 57 13.60 -3.71 12.60
N THR A 58 12.97 -4.26 11.55
CA THR A 58 13.17 -5.64 11.12
C THR A 58 14.25 -5.69 10.04
N GLU A 59 15.33 -6.44 10.28
CA GLU A 59 16.36 -6.71 9.27
C GLU A 59 15.81 -7.65 8.19
N ILE A 60 15.65 -7.11 6.99
CA ILE A 60 15.23 -7.86 5.80
C ILE A 60 16.25 -7.69 4.65
N TYR A 61 17.50 -7.35 5.00
CA TYR A 61 18.70 -7.07 4.17
C TYR A 61 18.86 -5.61 3.67
N GLY A 62 20.09 -5.11 3.52
CA GLY A 62 20.41 -3.78 2.93
C GLY A 62 20.44 -2.58 3.90
N ASN A 63 20.48 -1.35 3.37
CA ASN A 63 20.41 -0.11 4.17
C ASN A 63 19.00 0.02 4.80
N PRO A 64 18.87 0.14 6.14
CA PRO A 64 17.58 0.20 6.82
C PRO A 64 16.83 1.53 6.61
N ALA A 65 17.50 2.58 6.11
CA ALA A 65 16.86 3.86 5.83
C ALA A 65 15.98 3.80 4.57
N ASN A 66 14.74 4.28 4.67
CA ASN A 66 13.87 4.51 3.52
C ASN A 66 13.24 5.89 3.55
N SER A 67 12.95 6.40 2.36
CA SER A 67 12.11 7.56 2.16
C SER A 67 10.76 7.12 1.61
N LEU A 68 9.69 7.33 2.37
CA LEU A 68 8.34 6.91 2.04
C LEU A 68 7.52 8.10 1.56
N GLY A 69 7.11 8.10 0.29
CA GLY A 69 6.23 9.14 -0.24
C GLY A 69 4.80 8.96 0.26
N ILE A 70 4.20 10.02 0.79
CA ILE A 70 2.78 10.03 1.15
C ILE A 70 1.99 10.58 -0.03
N SER A 71 1.17 9.73 -0.62
CA SER A 71 0.24 10.10 -1.67
C SER A 71 -1.18 10.25 -1.14
N LYS A 72 -2.09 10.78 -1.97
CA LYS A 72 -3.54 10.81 -1.68
C LYS A 72 -4.15 9.42 -1.44
N ASP A 73 -3.53 8.37 -1.98
CA ASP A 73 -4.01 6.99 -1.91
C ASP A 73 -3.36 6.24 -0.73
N THR A 74 -2.40 6.87 -0.05
CA THR A 74 -1.74 6.32 1.13
C THR A 74 -2.64 6.48 2.35
N LYS A 75 -2.96 5.37 3.01
CA LYS A 75 -3.72 5.38 4.27
C LYS A 75 -2.78 5.68 5.43
N LEU A 76 -3.07 6.72 6.19
CA LEU A 76 -2.38 7.03 7.43
C LEU A 76 -3.31 6.71 8.58
N LEU A 77 -2.92 5.75 9.43
CA LEU A 77 -3.76 5.21 10.49
C LEU A 77 -3.08 5.29 11.85
N ASP A 78 -3.85 5.53 12.91
CA ASP A 78 -3.40 5.29 14.28
C ASP A 78 -3.38 3.79 14.60
N ALA A 79 -2.98 3.45 15.84
CA ALA A 79 -2.92 2.06 16.29
C ALA A 79 -4.28 1.35 16.25
N ASP A 80 -5.37 2.09 16.48
CA ASP A 80 -6.76 1.61 16.42
C ASP A 80 -7.29 1.48 14.98
N GLY A 81 -6.52 1.92 13.98
CA GLY A 81 -6.90 1.86 12.58
C GLY A 81 -7.78 3.02 12.12
N LYS A 82 -7.85 4.12 12.87
CA LYS A 82 -8.55 5.34 12.49
C LYS A 82 -7.64 6.26 11.69
N ASN A 83 -8.22 6.96 10.72
CA ASN A 83 -7.48 7.89 9.86
C ASN A 83 -6.87 9.04 10.65
N ILE A 84 -5.59 9.29 10.39
CA ILE A 84 -4.79 10.40 10.91
C ILE A 84 -4.10 11.13 9.75
N SER A 85 -3.31 12.15 10.07
CA SER A 85 -2.50 12.90 9.11
C SER A 85 -1.01 12.75 9.39
N ALA A 86 -0.16 13.14 8.44
CA ALA A 86 1.29 13.00 8.57
C ALA A 86 1.87 13.72 9.80
N LYS A 87 1.28 14.87 10.18
CA LYS A 87 1.66 15.63 11.38
C LYS A 87 1.37 14.90 12.70
N ASP A 88 0.50 13.90 12.69
CA ASP A 88 0.13 13.12 13.86
C ASP A 88 1.09 11.91 14.05
N ILE A 89 2.11 11.78 13.18
CA ILE A 89 3.15 10.76 13.23
C ILE A 89 4.48 11.45 13.54
N PRO A 90 4.78 11.74 14.83
CA PRO A 90 6.01 12.42 15.20
C PRO A 90 7.25 11.53 14.99
N SER A 91 8.41 12.17 14.87
CA SER A 91 9.71 11.48 14.93
C SER A 91 9.82 10.64 16.20
N GLY A 92 10.38 9.44 16.08
CA GLY A 92 10.45 8.43 17.12
C GLY A 92 9.29 7.45 17.13
N SER A 93 8.20 7.73 16.39
CA SER A 93 7.05 6.81 16.32
C SER A 93 7.42 5.49 15.66
N SER A 94 7.02 4.39 16.28
CA SER A 94 7.03 3.07 15.66
C SER A 94 5.84 2.95 14.72
N VAL A 95 6.09 2.50 13.49
CA VAL A 95 5.07 2.34 12.45
C VAL A 95 5.19 1.00 11.76
N LYS A 96 4.05 0.44 11.38
CA LYS A 96 3.95 -0.64 10.40
C LYS A 96 3.66 -0.02 9.05
N VAL A 97 4.51 -0.30 8.08
CA VAL A 97 4.42 0.22 6.71
C VAL A 97 4.03 -0.91 5.78
N THR A 98 3.02 -0.70 4.95
CA THR A 98 2.61 -1.62 3.90
C THR A 98 2.85 -0.99 2.53
N VAL A 99 3.63 -1.69 1.71
CA VAL A 99 4.04 -1.24 0.37
C VAL A 99 3.65 -2.28 -0.68
N LYS A 100 3.69 -1.86 -1.95
CA LYS A 100 3.68 -2.79 -3.07
C LYS A 100 4.88 -3.73 -2.98
N ASP A 101 4.62 -5.02 -3.08
CA ASP A 101 5.59 -6.11 -3.15
C ASP A 101 6.23 -6.19 -4.55
N ALA A 102 6.79 -5.04 -4.93
CA ALA A 102 7.83 -4.90 -5.93
C ALA A 102 9.05 -4.19 -5.28
N PHE A 103 9.06 -4.11 -3.94
CA PHE A 103 10.07 -3.45 -3.13
C PHE A 103 11.42 -4.14 -3.34
N ASN A 104 12.31 -3.47 -4.09
CA ASN A 104 13.64 -3.97 -4.39
C ASN A 104 14.70 -3.17 -3.60
N GLU A 105 15.17 -3.79 -2.52
CA GLU A 105 16.09 -3.23 -1.53
C GLU A 105 17.52 -3.03 -2.06
N GLU A 106 17.87 -3.64 -3.20
CA GLU A 106 19.21 -3.52 -3.81
C GLU A 106 19.42 -2.22 -4.58
N THR A 107 18.35 -1.43 -4.77
CA THR A 107 18.45 -0.16 -5.49
C THR A 107 18.58 1.01 -4.50
N PRO A 108 19.67 1.81 -4.57
CA PRO A 108 19.91 2.91 -3.65
C PRO A 108 18.84 4.02 -3.70
N PHE A 109 18.05 4.06 -4.77
CA PHE A 109 16.96 5.02 -4.98
C PHE A 109 15.64 4.27 -5.24
N TYR A 110 15.22 3.41 -4.31
CA TYR A 110 13.93 2.76 -4.40
C TYR A 110 12.82 3.59 -3.75
N TYR A 111 11.80 3.95 -4.54
CA TYR A 111 10.62 4.70 -4.10
C TYR A 111 9.40 3.76 -4.11
N PRO A 112 9.07 3.08 -2.99
CA PRO A 112 7.93 2.18 -2.95
C PRO A 112 6.62 2.92 -3.18
N VAL A 113 5.66 2.22 -3.80
CA VAL A 113 4.25 2.59 -3.69
C VAL A 113 3.79 2.25 -2.28
N VAL A 114 3.49 3.28 -1.48
CA VAL A 114 3.07 3.14 -0.09
C VAL A 114 1.54 3.09 -0.01
N TYR A 115 1.01 1.95 0.45
CA TYR A 115 -0.43 1.76 0.62
C TYR A 115 -0.91 2.21 2.00
N GLU A 116 -0.16 1.88 3.05
CA GLU A 116 -0.57 2.17 4.43
C GLU A 116 0.66 2.45 5.30
N ILE A 117 0.52 3.42 6.21
CA ILE A 117 1.42 3.65 7.34
C ILE A 117 0.52 3.69 8.57
N ARG A 118 0.78 2.78 9.51
CA ARG A 118 -0.01 2.63 10.74
C ARG A 118 0.89 2.80 11.96
N LEU A 119 0.49 3.61 12.93
CA LEU A 119 1.17 3.66 14.23
C LEU A 119 1.12 2.29 14.91
N ILE A 120 2.23 1.88 15.51
CA ILE A 120 2.27 0.73 16.41
C ILE A 120 2.05 1.27 17.81
N ASP A 121 1.10 0.67 18.53
CA ASP A 121 0.86 1.02 19.93
C ASP A 121 2.16 0.85 20.73
N SER A 122 2.56 1.90 21.45
CA SER A 122 3.78 1.90 22.26
C SER A 122 3.55 1.32 23.65
N ASP A 123 2.30 0.97 23.98
CA ASP A 123 1.94 0.30 25.24
C ASP A 123 2.29 -1.20 25.19
N LYS A 124 3.60 -1.49 25.30
CA LYS A 124 4.14 -2.78 25.76
C LYS A 124 5.28 -2.58 26.74
#